data_AF-A0A1G7RZ51-F1
#
_entry.id   AF-A0A1G7RZ51-F1
#
_cell.length_a   1.000
_cell.length_b   1.000
_cell.length_c   1.000
_cell.angle_alpha   90.00
_cell.angle_beta   90.00
_cell.angle_gamma   90.00
#
_symmetry.space_group_name_H-M   'P 1'
#
loop_
_entity.id
_entity.type
_entity.pdbx_description
1 polymer ?
#
loop_
_entity_poly.entity_id
_entity_poly.type
_entity_poly.pdbx_seq_one_letter_code
_entity_poly.pdbx_strand_id
1 'polypeptide(L)' 'MCHCFGAVTELTDEERRELVEDHSEQELRDAYSDDELETLGIAA' A
#
# COMPACT_ATOMS: atom_id res chain seq x y z
N MET A 1 -4.68 14.84 -4.29
CA MET A 1 -4.76 14.52 -2.85
C MET A 1 -5.61 13.26 -2.71
N CYS A 2 -5.04 12.09 -3.01
CA CYS A 2 -5.67 10.81 -2.72
C CYS A 2 -5.46 10.52 -1.23
N HIS A 3 -6.42 10.90 -0.40
CA HIS A 3 -6.48 10.54 1.03
C HIS A 3 -7.05 9.12 1.24
N CYS A 4 -6.99 8.25 0.22
CA CYS A 4 -7.56 6.89 0.29
C CYS A 4 -6.62 5.87 0.95
N PHE A 5 -5.36 6.24 1.13
CA PHE A 5 -4.35 5.40 1.76
C PHE A 5 -4.41 5.59 3.28
N GLY A 6 -5.18 4.75 3.95
CA GLY A 6 -5.04 4.54 5.39
C GLY A 6 -3.68 3.92 5.72
N ALA A 7 -3.33 3.82 7.01
CA ALA A 7 -2.13 3.11 7.40
C ALA A 7 -2.25 1.64 6.95
N VAL A 8 -1.21 1.10 6.31
CA VAL A 8 -1.19 -0.30 5.82
C VAL A 8 -1.46 -1.31 6.96
N THR A 9 -1.11 -0.92 8.18
CA THR A 9 -1.32 -1.66 9.42
C THR A 9 -2.78 -1.70 9.88
N GLU A 10 -3.62 -0.77 9.41
CA GLU A 10 -5.05 -0.72 9.69
C GLU A 10 -5.88 -1.46 8.63
N LEU A 11 -5.29 -1.76 7.47
CA LEU A 11 -5.92 -2.52 6.39
C LEU A 11 -5.91 -4.03 6.70
N THR A 12 -6.97 -4.72 6.31
CA THR A 12 -7.00 -6.18 6.26
C THR A 12 -6.15 -6.72 5.10
N ASP A 13 -5.84 -8.01 5.12
CA ASP A 13 -5.12 -8.66 4.01
C ASP A 13 -5.85 -8.56 2.66
N GLU A 14 -7.18 -8.53 2.69
CA GLU A 14 -8.02 -8.31 1.49
C GLU A 14 -7.86 -6.88 0.99
N GLU A 15 -8.03 -5.88 1.86
CA GLU A 15 -7.89 -4.47 1.49
C GLU A 15 -6.48 -4.15 1.00
N ARG A 16 -5.43 -4.75 1.60
CA ARG A 16 -4.05 -4.63 1.10
C ARG A 16 -3.90 -5.18 -0.30
N ARG A 17 -4.53 -6.32 -0.63
CA ARG A 17 -4.50 -6.86 -1.99
C ARG A 17 -5.24 -5.96 -2.96
N GLU A 18 -6.45 -5.54 -2.62
CA GLU A 18 -7.21 -4.61 -3.47
C GLU A 18 -6.43 -3.32 -3.71
N LEU A 19 -5.69 -2.84 -2.71
CA LEU A 19 -4.80 -1.69 -2.84
C LEU A 19 -3.69 -1.91 -3.87
N VAL A 20 -3.03 -3.07 -3.83
CA VAL A 20 -1.94 -3.45 -4.74
C VAL A 20 -2.47 -3.75 -6.15
N GLU A 21 -3.71 -4.20 -6.28
CA GLU A 21 -4.36 -4.47 -7.57
C GLU A 21 -4.95 -3.21 -8.21
N ASP A 22 -5.49 -2.27 -7.42
CA ASP A 22 -6.07 -1.01 -7.90
C ASP A 22 -4.99 0.05 -8.19
N HIS A 23 -3.90 0.05 -7.41
CA HIS A 23 -2.80 1.00 -7.56
C HIS A 23 -1.53 0.38 -8.12
N SER A 24 -0.78 1.15 -8.90
CA SER A 24 0.54 0.72 -9.36
C SER A 24 1.55 0.72 -8.21
N GLU A 25 2.47 -0.24 -8.20
CA GLU A 25 3.57 -0.33 -7.22
C GLU A 25 4.33 0.99 -7.09
N GLN A 26 4.51 1.72 -8.19
CA GLN A 26 5.19 3.02 -8.18
C GLN A 26 4.42 4.09 -7.40
N GLU A 27 3.09 4.10 -7.47
CA GLU A 27 2.27 5.04 -6.70
C GLU A 27 2.28 4.68 -5.21
N LEU A 28 2.22 3.38 -4.90
CA LEU A 28 2.34 2.89 -3.53
C LEU A 28 3.71 3.24 -2.94
N ARG A 29 4.79 3.15 -3.73
CA ARG A 29 6.15 3.56 -3.31
C ARG A 29 6.31 5.05 -3.06
N ASP A 30 5.53 5.89 -3.72
CA ASP A 30 5.55 7.35 -3.50
C ASP A 30 4.70 7.73 -2.28
N ALA A 31 3.65 6.93 -2.00
CA ALA A 31 2.70 7.16 -0.91
C ALA A 31 3.15 6.56 0.44
N TYR A 32 3.86 5.44 0.43
CA TYR A 32 4.21 4.64 1.62
C TYR A 32 5.71 4.55 1.86
N SER A 33 6.05 4.31 3.12
CA SER A 33 7.43 4.06 3.54
C SER A 33 7.86 2.62 3.21
N ASP A 34 9.17 2.36 3.15
CA ASP A 34 9.76 1.02 2.96
C ASP A 34 9.13 -0.07 3.86
N ASP A 35 8.90 0.26 5.13
CA ASP A 35 8.30 -0.65 6.14
C ASP A 35 6.84 -1.01 5.82
N GLU A 36 6.09 -0.04 5.30
CA GLU A 36 4.70 -0.20 4.89
C GLU A 36 4.60 -0.98 3.57
N LEU A 37 5.54 -0.77 2.65
CA LEU A 37 5.66 -1.54 1.40
C LEU A 37 5.99 -3.01 1.66
N GLU A 38 6.87 -3.30 2.61
CA GLU A 38 7.15 -4.67 3.05
C GLU A 38 5.88 -5.36 3.56
N THR A 39 5.03 -4.62 4.28
CA THR A 39 3.73 -5.10 4.75
C THR A 39 2.73 -5.34 3.60
N LEU A 40 2.82 -4.56 2.52
CA LEU A 40 2.07 -4.78 1.27
C LEU A 40 2.64 -5.92 0.41
N GLY A 41 3.81 -6.47 0.77
CA GLY A 41 4.52 -7.47 -0.03
C GLY A 41 5.17 -6.88 -1.28
N ILE A 42 5.33 -5.56 -1.35
CA ILE A 42 6.04 -4.85 -2.41
C ILE A 42 7.51 -4.78 -1.98
N ALA A 43 8.40 -5.37 -2.77
CA ALA A 43 9.82 -5.25 -2.52
C ALA A 43 10.26 -3.78 -2.75
N ALA A 44 10.94 -3.19 -1.76
CA ALA A 44 11.54 -1.87 -1.85
C ALA A 44 12.53 -1.74 -3.03
#